data_AF-A0A0P7YZX2-F1
#
_entry.id   AF-A0A0P7YZX2-F1
#
_cell.length_a   1.000
_cell.length_b   1.000
_cell.length_c   1.000
_cell.angle_alpha   90.00
_cell.angle_beta   90.00
_cell.angle_gamma   90.00
#
_symmetry.space_group_name_H-M   'P 1'
#
loop_
_entity.id
_entity.type
_entity.pdbx_description
1 polymer ?
#
loop_
_entity_poly.entity_id
_entity_poly.type
_entity_poly.pdbx_seq_one_letter_code
_entity_poly.pdbx_strand_id
1 'polypeptide(L)'
;MSPDQPTAQPDPSTDPATDPATDHTYHDNLLDRLFIWLFSRKMANAIGAETSVSGYGGFVDLSKQIMQGRDAQAQQAAVAQVLQSLVPAPVLWMIRTVFSPTRLVCVLNAWFAAQMFEWLVGPCEVGEAEVTGIDGEVRSQPSAVEIQKCRYLEDSQCVGMCVNMCKLPTQTFFTEKFGIPLTMIPNFDDLSCKMVFGQVPPALCEDEALSQPCLPTCSAGNAQTSACHKLSQTVA
;
A
#
# COMPACT_ATOMS: atom_id res chain seq x y z
N MET A 1 -21.21 10.02 68.01
CA MET A 1 -19.86 9.62 68.43
C MET A 1 -19.36 8.60 67.42
N SER A 2 -18.30 8.95 66.69
CA SER A 2 -17.59 8.09 65.72
C SER A 2 -17.09 6.79 66.36
N PRO A 3 -16.71 5.80 65.54
CA PRO A 3 -15.29 5.72 65.20
C PRO A 3 -15.00 5.50 63.70
N ASP A 4 -13.89 6.10 63.30
CA ASP A 4 -13.16 6.01 62.03
C ASP A 4 -12.64 4.59 61.70
N GLN A 5 -12.63 4.23 60.41
CA GLN A 5 -11.57 3.46 59.75
C GLN A 5 -11.70 3.51 58.20
N PRO A 6 -10.64 3.24 57.42
CA PRO A 6 -10.04 4.24 56.53
C PRO A 6 -10.28 3.96 55.04
N THR A 7 -10.32 5.04 54.25
CA THR A 7 -10.33 5.04 52.79
C THR A 7 -9.02 4.49 52.22
N ALA A 8 -9.10 3.37 51.48
CA ALA A 8 -8.01 2.89 50.64
C ALA A 8 -7.88 3.80 49.41
N GLN A 9 -6.71 4.44 49.26
CA GLN A 9 -6.32 5.14 48.03
C GLN A 9 -5.85 4.12 46.99
N PRO A 10 -6.21 4.26 45.70
CA PRO A 10 -5.57 3.52 44.62
C PRO A 10 -4.21 4.15 44.25
N ASP A 11 -3.19 3.30 44.09
CA ASP A 11 -1.83 3.66 43.70
C ASP A 11 -1.78 4.36 42.32
N PRO A 12 -0.96 5.42 42.16
CA PRO A 12 -0.82 6.14 40.90
C PRO A 12 0.45 5.69 40.17
N SER A 13 0.41 4.60 39.41
CA SER A 13 1.46 4.30 38.44
C SER A 13 1.06 3.14 37.53
N THR A 14 0.31 3.47 36.48
CA THR A 14 0.31 2.67 35.26
C THR A 14 0.51 3.65 34.11
N ASP A 15 1.76 4.01 33.85
CA ASP A 15 2.14 4.59 32.57
C ASP A 15 1.79 3.57 31.48
N PRO A 16 1.04 3.95 30.43
CA PRO A 16 0.92 3.09 29.27
C PRO A 16 2.33 2.98 28.67
N ALA A 17 2.82 1.74 28.60
CA ALA A 17 4.06 1.40 27.92
C ALA A 17 4.08 2.11 26.57
N THR A 18 4.96 3.11 26.46
CA THR A 18 5.35 3.67 25.17
C THR A 18 6.06 2.54 24.46
N ASP A 19 5.38 1.90 23.49
CA ASP A 19 6.03 1.00 22.57
C ASP A 19 7.27 1.71 22.04
N PRO A 20 8.47 1.10 22.14
CA PRO A 20 9.66 1.70 21.57
C PRO A 20 9.41 1.75 20.07
N ALA A 21 9.11 2.96 19.56
CA ALA A 21 9.15 3.26 18.15
C ALA A 21 10.50 2.77 17.64
N THR A 22 10.49 1.61 16.99
CA THR A 22 11.64 1.09 16.28
C THR A 22 11.94 2.12 15.20
N ASP A 23 12.97 2.92 15.43
CA ASP A 23 13.60 3.79 14.44
C ASP A 23 14.20 2.89 13.36
N HIS A 24 13.33 2.33 12.52
CA HIS A 24 13.71 1.66 11.29
C HIS A 24 14.07 2.76 10.29
N THR A 25 15.30 3.24 10.38
CA THR A 25 15.84 4.17 9.41
C THR A 25 16.07 3.43 8.10
N TYR A 26 15.24 3.71 7.08
CA TYR A 26 15.41 3.13 5.75
C TYR A 26 16.68 3.68 5.07
N HIS A 27 17.56 2.79 4.63
CA HIS A 27 18.83 3.16 4.00
C HIS A 27 18.80 2.97 2.49
N ASP A 28 18.53 4.05 1.75
CA ASP A 28 18.49 4.04 0.28
C ASP A 28 19.91 4.00 -0.33
N ASN A 29 20.21 2.90 -1.03
CA ASN A 29 21.43 2.77 -1.82
C ASN A 29 21.35 3.61 -3.13
N LEU A 30 22.40 3.58 -3.95
CA LEU A 30 22.45 4.40 -5.18
C LEU A 30 21.38 4.03 -6.22
N LEU A 31 21.05 2.74 -6.34
CA LEU A 31 19.99 2.27 -7.25
C LEU A 31 18.62 2.67 -6.71
N ASP A 32 18.38 2.53 -5.41
CA ASP A 32 17.13 2.95 -4.76
C ASP A 32 16.89 4.45 -5.01
N ARG A 33 17.91 5.28 -4.79
CA ARG A 33 17.85 6.73 -5.05
C ARG A 33 17.56 7.05 -6.51
N LEU A 34 18.11 6.28 -7.45
CA LEU A 34 17.84 6.43 -8.88
C LEU A 34 16.37 6.10 -9.20
N PHE A 35 15.83 5.01 -8.65
CA PHE A 35 14.43 4.64 -8.82
C PHE A 35 13.48 5.65 -8.19
N ILE A 36 13.75 6.08 -6.96
CA ILE A 36 13.00 7.14 -6.28
C ILE A 36 12.97 8.40 -7.14
N TRP A 37 14.11 8.86 -7.63
CA TRP A 37 14.18 10.02 -8.51
C TRP A 37 13.37 9.84 -9.79
N LEU A 38 13.47 8.68 -10.44
CA LEU A 38 12.75 8.39 -11.68
C LEU A 38 11.24 8.39 -11.46
N PHE A 39 10.75 7.70 -10.43
CA PHE A 39 9.33 7.62 -10.09
C PHE A 39 8.79 8.99 -9.69
N SER A 40 9.47 9.72 -8.81
CA SER A 40 9.10 11.08 -8.43
C SER A 40 8.98 11.99 -9.65
N ARG A 41 9.93 11.90 -10.60
CA ARG A 41 9.85 12.68 -11.84
C ARG A 41 8.64 12.31 -12.71
N LYS A 42 8.28 11.03 -12.78
CA LYS A 42 7.08 10.58 -13.52
C LYS A 42 5.79 11.06 -12.84
N MET A 43 5.73 11.02 -11.52
CA MET A 43 4.61 11.54 -10.75
C MET A 43 4.45 13.05 -10.94
N ALA A 44 5.53 13.82 -10.75
CA ALA A 44 5.58 15.26 -11.00
C ALA A 44 5.01 15.63 -12.38
N ASN A 45 5.47 14.95 -13.43
CA ASN A 45 4.99 15.16 -14.79
C ASN A 45 3.50 14.79 -14.97
N ALA A 46 3.01 13.76 -14.30
CA ALA A 46 1.61 13.33 -14.42
C ALA A 46 0.62 14.35 -13.83
N ILE A 47 1.05 15.13 -12.84
CA ILE A 47 0.21 16.15 -12.20
C ILE A 47 0.62 17.60 -12.49
N GLY A 48 1.67 17.80 -13.29
CA GLY A 48 2.20 19.14 -13.59
C GLY A 48 2.71 19.87 -12.34
N ALA A 49 3.31 19.15 -11.40
CA ALA A 49 3.80 19.71 -10.15
C ALA A 49 5.31 19.50 -9.98
N GLU A 50 5.89 20.16 -8.97
CA GLU A 50 7.28 19.99 -8.56
C GLU A 50 7.34 19.79 -7.04
N THR A 51 8.44 19.23 -6.55
CA THR A 51 8.72 19.15 -5.11
C THR A 51 10.15 19.58 -4.84
N SER A 52 10.35 20.35 -3.77
CA SER A 52 11.68 20.72 -3.27
C SER A 52 12.25 19.69 -2.30
N VAL A 53 11.44 18.71 -1.89
CA VAL A 53 11.85 17.64 -0.96
C VAL A 53 12.60 16.57 -1.74
N SER A 54 13.79 16.21 -1.27
CA SER A 54 14.64 15.20 -1.91
C SER A 54 14.31 13.77 -1.45
N GLY A 55 14.70 12.79 -2.26
CA GLY A 55 14.62 11.37 -1.88
C GLY A 55 13.18 10.88 -1.69
N TYR A 56 13.01 9.89 -0.83
CA TYR A 56 11.71 9.23 -0.61
C TYR A 56 10.66 10.20 -0.04
N GLY A 57 11.07 11.15 0.80
CA GLY A 57 10.16 12.18 1.31
C GLY A 57 9.52 13.01 0.18
N GLY A 58 10.25 13.29 -0.90
CA GLY A 58 9.72 13.98 -2.08
C GLY A 58 8.74 13.13 -2.88
N PHE A 59 8.97 11.82 -2.94
CA PHE A 59 8.00 10.88 -3.49
C PHE A 59 6.66 10.93 -2.71
N VAL A 60 6.73 10.87 -1.38
CA VAL A 60 5.54 10.96 -0.51
C VAL A 60 4.87 12.33 -0.60
N ASP A 61 5.63 13.41 -0.68
CA ASP A 61 5.12 14.77 -0.87
C ASP A 61 4.33 14.90 -2.17
N LEU A 62 4.89 14.43 -3.29
CA LEU A 62 4.18 14.39 -4.57
C LEU A 62 2.90 13.55 -4.47
N SER A 63 2.92 12.44 -3.74
CA SER A 63 1.70 11.66 -3.51
C SER A 63 0.63 12.47 -2.76
N LYS A 64 1.02 13.25 -1.74
CA LYS A 64 0.11 14.15 -1.03
C LYS A 64 -0.46 15.22 -1.96
N GLN A 65 0.33 15.75 -2.89
CA GLN A 65 -0.13 16.68 -3.91
C GLN A 65 -1.13 16.04 -4.90
N ILE A 66 -0.99 14.74 -5.21
CA ILE A 66 -2.00 14.01 -6.01
C ILE A 66 -3.34 13.98 -5.27
N MET A 67 -3.34 13.75 -3.96
CA MET A 67 -4.56 13.70 -3.13
C MET A 67 -5.29 15.05 -3.03
N GLN A 68 -4.59 16.17 -3.20
CA GLN A 68 -5.17 17.50 -3.05
C GLN A 68 -6.05 17.84 -4.26
N GLY A 69 -7.32 18.16 -4.00
CA GLY A 69 -8.27 18.60 -5.03
C GLY A 69 -8.75 17.52 -6.01
N ARG A 70 -8.43 16.24 -5.77
CA ARG A 70 -8.87 15.10 -6.58
C ARG A 70 -9.73 14.15 -5.76
N ASP A 71 -10.78 13.61 -6.38
CA ASP A 71 -11.55 12.49 -5.82
C ASP A 71 -10.77 11.17 -5.96
N ALA A 72 -11.32 10.09 -5.39
CA ALA A 72 -10.67 8.78 -5.38
C ALA A 72 -10.38 8.25 -6.80
N GLN A 73 -11.31 8.43 -7.74
CA GLN A 73 -11.16 7.96 -9.11
C GLN A 73 -10.06 8.73 -9.86
N ALA A 74 -10.03 10.05 -9.72
CA ALA A 74 -8.99 10.89 -10.32
C ALA A 74 -7.59 10.60 -9.72
N GLN A 75 -7.51 10.29 -8.43
CA GLN A 75 -6.26 9.84 -7.78
C GLN A 75 -5.77 8.53 -8.40
N GLN A 76 -6.66 7.52 -8.50
CA GLN A 76 -6.32 6.22 -9.07
C GLN A 76 -5.89 6.33 -10.53
N ALA A 77 -6.57 7.16 -11.33
CA ALA A 77 -6.24 7.40 -12.73
C ALA A 77 -4.86 8.04 -12.90
N ALA A 78 -4.52 9.04 -12.07
CA ALA A 78 -3.21 9.68 -12.09
C ALA A 78 -2.09 8.67 -11.81
N VAL A 79 -2.27 7.81 -10.80
CA VAL A 79 -1.30 6.77 -10.47
C VAL A 79 -1.22 5.70 -11.57
N ALA A 80 -2.35 5.28 -12.12
CA ALA A 80 -2.37 4.31 -13.22
C ALA A 80 -1.60 4.84 -14.44
N GLN A 81 -1.65 6.15 -14.73
CA GLN A 81 -0.85 6.78 -15.77
C GLN A 81 0.65 6.72 -15.44
N VAL A 82 1.03 6.97 -14.18
CA VAL A 82 2.43 6.84 -13.73
C VAL A 82 2.92 5.41 -13.93
N LEU A 83 2.18 4.41 -13.45
CA LEU A 83 2.54 2.99 -13.58
C LEU A 83 2.70 2.56 -15.04
N GLN A 84 1.78 2.97 -15.92
CA GLN A 84 1.88 2.70 -17.35
C GLN A 84 3.08 3.38 -18.00
N SER A 85 3.48 4.56 -17.52
CA SER A 85 4.64 5.29 -18.06
C SER A 85 6.00 4.67 -17.72
N LEU A 86 6.02 3.68 -16.82
CA LEU A 86 7.22 2.96 -16.41
C LEU A 86 7.51 1.75 -17.30
N VAL A 87 6.49 1.17 -17.93
CA VAL A 87 6.62 -0.02 -18.77
C VAL A 87 6.33 0.35 -20.22
N PRO A 88 7.29 0.20 -21.16
CA PRO A 88 7.05 0.48 -22.57
C PRO A 88 5.89 -0.35 -23.14
N ALA A 89 5.03 0.28 -23.96
CA ALA A 89 3.83 -0.36 -24.52
C ALA A 89 4.08 -1.71 -25.26
N PRO A 90 5.16 -1.87 -26.07
CA PRO A 90 5.47 -3.15 -26.70
C PRO A 90 5.73 -4.27 -25.69
N VAL A 91 6.30 -3.94 -24.53
CA VAL A 91 6.57 -4.89 -23.44
C VAL A 91 5.26 -5.34 -22.80
N LEU A 92 4.35 -4.41 -22.49
CA LEU A 92 3.02 -4.75 -21.95
C LEU A 92 2.22 -5.64 -22.90
N TRP A 93 2.26 -5.34 -24.20
CA TRP A 93 1.60 -6.16 -25.21
C TRP A 93 2.20 -7.57 -25.27
N MET A 94 3.54 -7.68 -25.27
CA MET A 94 4.23 -8.96 -25.25
C MET A 94 3.87 -9.76 -23.99
N ILE A 95 3.88 -9.13 -22.82
CA ILE A 95 3.59 -9.81 -21.55
C ILE A 95 2.19 -10.42 -21.58
N ARG A 96 1.18 -9.62 -21.95
CA ARG A 96 -0.20 -10.09 -22.06
C ARG A 96 -0.43 -11.20 -23.06
N THR A 97 0.31 -11.18 -24.17
CA THR A 97 0.08 -12.12 -25.27
C THR A 97 0.75 -13.45 -24.99
N VAL A 98 1.86 -13.45 -24.25
CA VAL A 98 2.73 -14.62 -24.08
C VAL A 98 2.55 -15.29 -22.70
N PHE A 99 2.22 -14.52 -21.66
CA PHE A 99 2.07 -15.07 -20.30
C PHE A 99 0.61 -15.23 -19.93
N SER A 100 0.24 -16.46 -19.53
CA SER A 100 -0.99 -16.74 -18.78
C SER A 100 -0.67 -16.76 -17.28
N PRO A 101 -1.66 -16.48 -16.40
CA PRO A 101 -1.49 -16.50 -14.95
C PRO A 101 -1.35 -17.95 -14.43
N THR A 102 -0.29 -18.62 -14.84
CA THR A 102 0.08 -19.94 -14.34
C THR A 102 0.71 -19.80 -12.95
N ARG A 103 0.71 -20.90 -12.18
CA ARG A 103 1.40 -20.98 -10.89
C ARG A 103 2.85 -20.46 -10.98
N LEU A 104 3.58 -20.86 -12.01
CA LEU A 104 4.96 -20.42 -12.21
C LEU A 104 5.06 -18.89 -12.37
N VAL A 105 4.17 -18.29 -13.16
CA VAL A 105 4.14 -16.84 -13.36
C VAL A 105 3.84 -16.11 -12.05
N CYS A 106 2.88 -16.58 -11.25
CA CYS A 106 2.57 -15.98 -9.95
C CYS A 106 3.75 -16.06 -8.97
N VAL A 107 4.39 -17.22 -8.85
CA VAL A 107 5.55 -17.43 -7.97
C VAL A 107 6.74 -16.57 -8.40
N LEU A 108 7.04 -16.51 -9.70
CA LEU A 108 8.14 -15.68 -10.20
C LEU A 108 7.87 -14.18 -9.99
N ASN A 109 6.61 -13.73 -10.14
CA ASN A 109 6.26 -12.34 -9.88
C ASN A 109 6.34 -12.00 -8.39
N ALA A 110 5.91 -12.88 -7.49
CA ALA A 110 6.07 -12.67 -6.06
C ALA A 110 7.54 -12.57 -5.67
N TRP A 111 8.38 -13.50 -6.11
CA TRP A 111 9.82 -13.46 -5.88
C TRP A 111 10.48 -12.19 -6.44
N PHE A 112 10.15 -11.83 -7.68
CA PHE A 112 10.69 -10.62 -8.31
C PHE A 112 10.22 -9.35 -7.59
N ALA A 113 8.95 -9.27 -7.21
CA ALA A 113 8.38 -8.14 -6.50
C ALA A 113 9.05 -7.95 -5.13
N ALA A 114 9.24 -9.03 -4.37
CA ALA A 114 9.92 -8.99 -3.08
C ALA A 114 11.35 -8.42 -3.20
N GLN A 115 12.08 -8.77 -4.27
CA GLN A 115 13.43 -8.28 -4.47
C GLN A 115 13.50 -6.84 -5.02
N MET A 116 12.56 -6.45 -5.90
CA MET A 116 12.64 -5.19 -6.65
C MET A 116 11.92 -4.02 -6.00
N PHE A 117 10.92 -4.27 -5.15
CA PHE A 117 10.12 -3.21 -4.54
C PHE A 117 10.49 -2.92 -3.09
N GLU A 118 11.51 -3.59 -2.54
CA GLU A 118 11.96 -3.36 -1.16
C GLU A 118 12.30 -1.88 -0.89
N TRP A 119 12.94 -1.17 -1.83
CA TRP A 119 13.22 0.26 -1.69
C TRP A 119 11.94 1.12 -1.55
N LEU A 120 10.84 0.67 -2.17
CA LEU A 120 9.58 1.40 -2.25
C LEU A 120 8.70 1.14 -1.04
N VAL A 121 8.55 -0.14 -0.66
CA VAL A 121 7.60 -0.56 0.37
C VAL A 121 8.26 -1.07 1.65
N GLY A 122 9.58 -1.24 1.70
CA GLY A 122 10.30 -1.79 2.84
C GLY A 122 10.55 -3.30 2.73
N PRO A 123 11.13 -3.92 3.78
CA PRO A 123 11.50 -5.34 3.78
C PRO A 123 10.36 -6.27 3.39
N CYS A 124 10.62 -7.15 2.41
CA CYS A 124 9.65 -8.07 1.84
C CYS A 124 10.14 -9.52 1.95
N GLU A 125 9.24 -10.43 2.31
CA GLU A 125 9.50 -11.87 2.27
C GLU A 125 8.47 -12.58 1.40
N VAL A 126 8.85 -13.68 0.75
CA VAL A 126 7.91 -14.50 -0.03
C VAL A 126 7.24 -15.50 0.90
N GLY A 127 5.91 -15.50 0.92
CA GLY A 127 5.09 -16.39 1.74
C GLY A 127 4.19 -17.31 0.90
N GLU A 128 3.61 -18.31 1.56
CA GLU A 128 2.60 -19.19 0.97
C GLU A 128 1.23 -18.51 0.95
N ALA A 129 0.47 -18.75 -0.12
CA ALA A 129 -0.90 -18.27 -0.26
C ALA A 129 -1.80 -19.30 -0.92
N GLU A 130 -3.06 -19.33 -0.50
CA GLU A 130 -4.11 -20.07 -1.18
C GLU A 130 -4.62 -19.26 -2.38
N VAL A 131 -4.47 -19.84 -3.57
CA VAL A 131 -4.87 -19.23 -4.83
C VAL A 131 -5.80 -20.17 -5.57
N THR A 132 -6.95 -19.65 -6.00
CA THR A 132 -7.87 -20.35 -6.90
C THR A 132 -7.32 -20.28 -8.32
N GLY A 133 -6.93 -21.43 -8.86
CA GLY A 133 -6.46 -21.53 -10.25
C GLY A 133 -7.55 -21.25 -11.27
N ILE A 134 -7.14 -21.08 -12.53
CA ILE A 134 -8.08 -20.91 -13.66
C ILE A 134 -9.04 -22.09 -13.85
N ASP A 135 -8.69 -23.25 -13.30
CA ASP A 135 -9.49 -24.47 -13.27
C ASP A 135 -10.44 -24.56 -12.07
N GLY A 136 -10.46 -23.53 -11.21
CA GLY A 136 -11.31 -23.47 -10.01
C GLY A 136 -10.73 -24.18 -8.78
N GLU A 137 -9.59 -24.85 -8.93
CA GLU A 137 -8.94 -25.58 -7.83
C GLU A 137 -8.13 -24.63 -6.94
N VAL A 138 -8.34 -24.71 -5.62
CA VAL A 138 -7.57 -23.95 -4.63
C VAL A 138 -6.25 -24.67 -4.36
N ARG A 139 -5.14 -23.93 -4.46
CA ARG A 139 -3.80 -24.47 -4.25
C ARG A 139 -2.97 -23.55 -3.37
N SER A 140 -2.21 -24.15 -2.46
CA SER A 140 -1.16 -23.45 -1.73
C SER A 140 0.10 -23.31 -2.61
N GLN A 141 0.62 -22.10 -2.72
CA GLN A 141 1.81 -21.79 -3.51
C GLN A 141 2.55 -20.55 -2.95
N PRO A 142 3.89 -20.43 -3.15
CA PRO A 142 4.69 -19.31 -2.66
C PRO A 142 4.52 -18.08 -3.55
N SER A 143 3.32 -17.50 -3.54
CA SER A 143 2.96 -16.34 -4.36
C SER A 143 2.40 -15.17 -3.53
N ALA A 144 2.57 -15.19 -2.21
CA ALA A 144 2.43 -14.00 -1.38
C ALA A 144 3.77 -13.27 -1.26
N VAL A 145 3.70 -11.95 -1.16
CA VAL A 145 4.78 -11.09 -0.68
C VAL A 145 4.29 -10.43 0.60
N GLU A 146 5.00 -10.68 1.69
CA GLU A 146 4.75 -10.14 3.01
C GLU A 146 5.67 -8.95 3.24
N ILE A 147 5.08 -7.76 3.26
CA ILE A 147 5.76 -6.51 3.58
C ILE A 147 5.62 -6.32 5.08
N GLN A 148 6.72 -6.49 5.82
CA GLN A 148 6.70 -6.51 7.29
C GLN A 148 6.25 -5.18 7.89
N LYS A 149 6.72 -4.08 7.31
CA LYS A 149 6.30 -2.72 7.62
C LYS A 149 6.36 -1.89 6.35
N CYS A 150 5.20 -1.42 5.90
CA CYS A 150 5.09 -0.72 4.62
C CYS A 150 5.60 0.72 4.76
N ARG A 151 6.81 0.98 4.25
CA ARG A 151 7.44 2.32 4.26
C ARG A 151 6.51 3.42 3.74
N TYR A 152 5.74 3.14 2.69
CA TYR A 152 4.82 4.12 2.12
C TYR A 152 3.65 4.45 3.04
N LEU A 153 3.08 3.42 3.68
CA LEU A 153 1.98 3.60 4.64
C LEU A 153 2.51 4.28 5.92
N GLU A 154 3.72 3.91 6.35
CA GLU A 154 4.41 4.51 7.49
C GLU A 154 4.70 6.00 7.28
N ASP A 155 5.23 6.42 6.13
CA ASP A 155 5.54 7.84 5.88
C ASP A 155 4.30 8.67 5.53
N SER A 156 3.31 8.06 4.85
CA SER A 156 2.08 8.76 4.50
C SER A 156 1.12 8.89 5.68
N GLN A 157 1.16 7.93 6.61
CA GLN A 157 0.21 7.76 7.71
C GLN A 157 -1.24 7.88 7.23
N CYS A 158 -1.58 7.42 6.02
CA CYS A 158 -2.90 7.67 5.46
C CYS A 158 -3.51 6.52 4.67
N VAL A 159 -4.65 6.02 5.19
CA VAL A 159 -5.47 4.97 4.56
C VAL A 159 -5.90 5.35 3.15
N GLY A 160 -6.35 6.58 2.93
CA GLY A 160 -6.76 7.05 1.60
C GLY A 160 -5.64 6.99 0.57
N MET A 161 -4.40 7.34 0.97
CA MET A 161 -3.24 7.24 0.08
C MET A 161 -2.86 5.79 -0.17
N CYS A 162 -2.86 4.94 0.86
CA CYS A 162 -2.61 3.51 0.70
C CYS A 162 -3.60 2.87 -0.29
N VAL A 163 -4.90 3.11 -0.12
CA VAL A 163 -5.94 2.49 -0.93
C VAL A 163 -5.98 3.06 -2.35
N ASN A 164 -6.09 4.39 -2.50
CA ASN A 164 -6.30 5.01 -3.81
C ASN A 164 -5.01 5.18 -4.63
N MET A 165 -3.83 5.10 -4.00
CA MET A 165 -2.56 5.35 -4.70
C MET A 165 -1.62 4.15 -4.72
N CYS A 166 -1.81 3.16 -3.85
CA CYS A 166 -1.00 1.95 -3.87
C CYS A 166 -1.87 0.75 -4.25
N LYS A 167 -2.81 0.35 -3.39
CA LYS A 167 -3.63 -0.86 -3.55
C LYS A 167 -4.41 -0.88 -4.85
N LEU A 168 -5.42 -0.03 -5.02
CA LEU A 168 -6.34 -0.15 -6.15
C LEU A 168 -5.65 0.02 -7.50
N PRO A 169 -4.79 1.04 -7.72
CA PRO A 169 -4.09 1.19 -8.99
C PRO A 169 -3.15 0.02 -9.30
N THR A 170 -2.47 -0.54 -8.30
CA THR A 170 -1.55 -1.68 -8.50
C THR A 170 -2.32 -2.96 -8.79
N GLN A 171 -3.40 -3.25 -8.08
CA GLN A 171 -4.28 -4.40 -8.37
C GLN A 171 -4.83 -4.31 -9.81
N THR A 172 -5.34 -3.14 -10.22
CA THR A 172 -5.81 -2.89 -11.58
C THR A 172 -4.69 -3.05 -12.60
N PHE A 173 -3.51 -2.50 -12.32
CA PHE A 173 -2.37 -2.58 -13.24
C PHE A 173 -1.88 -4.02 -13.44
N PHE A 174 -1.76 -4.82 -12.39
CA PHE A 174 -1.34 -6.21 -12.55
C PHE A 174 -2.44 -7.05 -13.21
N THR A 175 -3.68 -6.94 -12.73
CA THR A 175 -4.80 -7.74 -13.21
C THR A 175 -5.13 -7.41 -14.65
N GLU A 176 -5.35 -6.13 -14.94
CA GLU A 176 -5.68 -5.71 -16.29
C GLU A 176 -4.43 -5.68 -17.13
N LYS A 177 -3.38 -4.94 -16.74
CA LYS A 177 -2.24 -4.62 -17.62
C LYS A 177 -1.25 -5.76 -17.81
N PHE A 178 -0.91 -6.50 -16.76
CA PHE A 178 -0.01 -7.65 -16.82
C PHE A 178 -0.74 -8.98 -17.07
N GLY A 179 -2.06 -9.03 -16.86
CA GLY A 179 -2.84 -10.26 -16.98
C GLY A 179 -2.65 -11.23 -15.80
N ILE A 180 -2.17 -10.73 -14.67
CA ILE A 180 -1.91 -11.50 -13.45
C ILE A 180 -2.80 -10.94 -12.36
N PRO A 181 -3.82 -11.68 -11.88
CA PRO A 181 -4.61 -11.26 -10.73
C PRO A 181 -3.70 -10.96 -9.54
N LEU A 182 -3.97 -9.86 -8.84
CA LEU A 182 -3.21 -9.48 -7.66
C LEU A 182 -4.15 -8.90 -6.62
N THR A 183 -4.17 -9.47 -5.43
CA THR A 183 -4.87 -8.90 -4.27
C THR A 183 -3.86 -8.29 -3.31
N MET A 184 -4.13 -7.07 -2.84
CA MET A 184 -3.31 -6.41 -1.82
C MET A 184 -4.13 -6.20 -0.55
N ILE A 185 -3.56 -6.60 0.58
CA ILE A 185 -4.21 -6.64 1.88
C ILE A 185 -3.35 -5.82 2.85
N PRO A 186 -3.57 -4.50 2.96
CA PRO A 186 -2.89 -3.68 3.94
C PRO A 186 -3.44 -3.97 5.35
N ASN A 187 -2.56 -3.95 6.34
CA ASN A 187 -2.92 -3.91 7.75
C ASN A 187 -2.60 -2.50 8.28
N PHE A 188 -3.61 -1.81 8.79
CA PHE A 188 -3.48 -0.43 9.25
C PHE A 188 -3.09 -0.33 10.73
N ASP A 189 -3.11 -1.43 11.47
CA ASP A 189 -2.73 -1.46 12.88
C ASP A 189 -1.20 -1.58 13.05
N ASP A 190 -0.57 -2.50 12.30
CA ASP A 190 0.88 -2.72 12.32
C ASP A 190 1.63 -2.10 11.12
N LEU A 191 0.89 -1.48 10.20
CA LEU A 191 1.38 -0.86 8.96
C LEU A 191 1.99 -1.87 7.97
N SER A 192 1.77 -3.17 8.12
CA SER A 192 2.21 -4.20 7.17
C SER A 192 1.31 -4.26 5.92
N CYS A 193 1.74 -4.99 4.90
CA CYS A 193 0.90 -5.27 3.73
C CYS A 193 1.24 -6.62 3.10
N LYS A 194 0.21 -7.35 2.66
CA LYS A 194 0.38 -8.59 1.91
C LYS A 194 -0.07 -8.43 0.47
N MET A 195 0.75 -8.86 -0.47
CA MET A 195 0.45 -8.89 -1.90
C MET A 195 0.34 -10.35 -2.36
N VAL A 196 -0.81 -10.78 -2.88
CA VAL A 196 -1.05 -12.17 -3.29
C VAL A 196 -1.21 -12.25 -4.81
N PHE A 197 -0.17 -12.73 -5.48
CA PHE A 197 -0.19 -12.95 -6.92
C PHE A 197 -0.98 -14.21 -7.28
N GLY A 198 -1.88 -14.08 -8.24
CA GLY A 198 -2.84 -15.09 -8.68
C GLY A 198 -4.21 -15.00 -7.99
N GLN A 199 -4.33 -14.24 -6.90
CA GLN A 199 -5.62 -14.03 -6.25
C GLN A 199 -6.38 -12.88 -6.94
N VAL A 200 -7.67 -13.11 -7.22
CA VAL A 200 -8.55 -12.09 -7.79
C VAL A 200 -8.88 -11.07 -6.70
N PRO A 201 -8.74 -9.76 -6.97
CA PRO A 201 -9.15 -8.72 -6.02
C PRO A 201 -10.63 -8.86 -5.65
N PRO A 202 -11.02 -8.62 -4.39
CA PRO A 202 -12.42 -8.56 -4.01
C PRO A 202 -13.14 -7.42 -4.75
N ALA A 203 -14.47 -7.51 -4.85
CA ALA A 203 -15.28 -6.38 -5.30
C ALA A 203 -15.13 -5.20 -4.33
N LEU A 204 -15.25 -3.96 -4.83
CA LEU A 204 -15.06 -2.75 -4.00
C LEU A 204 -16.01 -2.70 -2.78
N CYS A 205 -17.22 -3.25 -2.89
CA CYS A 205 -18.16 -3.29 -1.77
C CYS A 205 -17.82 -4.34 -0.70
N GLU A 206 -16.99 -5.32 -1.04
CA GLU A 206 -16.55 -6.41 -0.16
C GLU A 206 -15.12 -6.18 0.38
N ASP A 207 -14.43 -5.14 -0.12
CA ASP A 207 -13.07 -4.84 0.27
C ASP A 207 -13.03 -4.09 1.61
N GLU A 208 -12.60 -4.80 2.66
CA GLU A 208 -12.50 -4.28 4.01
C GLU A 208 -11.61 -3.03 4.11
N ALA A 209 -10.63 -2.86 3.23
CA ALA A 209 -9.76 -1.69 3.22
C ALA A 209 -10.51 -0.39 2.87
N LEU A 210 -11.67 -0.49 2.20
CA LEU A 210 -12.52 0.66 1.85
C LEU A 210 -13.41 1.11 3.01
N SER A 211 -13.50 0.34 4.09
CA SER A 211 -14.33 0.65 5.27
C SER A 211 -13.53 1.18 6.46
N GLN A 212 -12.21 1.28 6.33
CA GLN A 212 -11.31 1.64 7.43
C GLN A 212 -11.41 3.13 7.80
N PRO A 213 -11.33 3.50 9.09
CA PRO A 213 -11.20 4.89 9.52
C PRO A 213 -9.87 5.50 9.06
N CYS A 214 -9.75 6.84 9.06
CA CYS A 214 -8.45 7.43 8.77
C CYS A 214 -7.50 7.18 9.95
N LEU A 215 -6.21 6.97 9.67
CA LEU A 215 -5.19 6.91 10.72
C LEU A 215 -5.13 8.26 11.47
N PRO A 216 -4.87 8.26 12.79
CA PRO A 216 -4.89 9.47 13.62
C PRO A 216 -3.95 10.59 13.15
N THR A 217 -2.85 10.21 12.51
CA THR A 217 -1.76 11.06 12.04
C THR A 217 -1.85 11.39 10.53
N CYS A 218 -2.92 10.98 9.83
CA CYS A 218 -3.07 11.34 8.42
C CYS A 218 -3.25 12.86 8.27
N SER A 219 -2.24 13.52 7.71
CA SER A 219 -2.28 14.97 7.39
C SER A 219 -3.41 15.39 6.45
N ALA A 220 -3.91 14.47 5.62
CA ALA A 220 -5.01 14.70 4.69
C ALA A 220 -6.37 14.22 5.23
N GLY A 221 -6.42 13.60 6.41
CA GLY A 221 -7.56 12.88 6.95
C GLY A 221 -8.22 13.60 8.12
N ASN A 222 -9.46 13.23 8.43
CA ASN A 222 -10.08 13.53 9.72
C ASN A 222 -10.39 12.18 10.38
N ALA A 223 -9.79 11.92 11.54
CA ALA A 223 -9.91 10.65 12.27
C ALA A 223 -11.26 10.49 13.01
N GLN A 224 -12.15 11.50 12.97
CA GLN A 224 -13.41 11.50 13.72
C GLN A 224 -14.55 10.72 13.04
N THR A 225 -14.35 10.19 11.84
CA THR A 225 -15.37 9.44 11.10
C THR A 225 -15.14 7.93 11.19
N SER A 226 -16.22 7.15 11.23
CA SER A 226 -16.16 5.68 11.29
C SER A 226 -15.50 5.05 10.05
N ALA A 227 -15.56 5.74 8.90
CA ALA A 227 -14.83 5.40 7.69
C ALA A 227 -14.05 6.62 7.19
N CYS A 228 -12.86 6.41 6.60
CA CYS A 228 -12.02 7.50 6.14
C CYS A 228 -12.66 8.21 4.93
N HIS A 229 -12.97 9.49 5.07
CA HIS A 229 -13.60 10.28 4.00
C HIS A 229 -12.79 10.37 2.70
N LYS A 230 -11.49 10.02 2.73
CA LYS A 230 -10.64 9.94 1.54
C LYS A 230 -10.86 8.68 0.71
N LEU A 231 -11.58 7.69 1.24
CA LEU A 231 -11.91 6.44 0.54
C LEU A 231 -13.22 6.53 -0.25
N SER A 232 -14.01 7.59 -0.05
CA SER A 232 -15.30 7.77 -0.72
C SER A 232 -15.12 7.71 -2.24
N GLN A 233 -15.52 6.57 -2.82
CA GLN A 233 -15.61 6.40 -4.25
C GLN A 233 -16.89 7.11 -4.69
N THR A 234 -16.81 8.02 -5.65
CA THR A 234 -18.01 8.52 -6.33
C THR A 234 -18.56 7.34 -7.13
N VAL A 235 -19.58 6.67 -6.60
CA VAL A 235 -20.31 5.64 -7.36
C VAL A 235 -21.08 6.39 -8.45
N ALA A 236 -20.57 6.34 -9.68
CA ALA A 236 -21.28 6.77 -10.87
C ALA A 236 -22.13 5.61 -11.40
#